data_AF-A0A0T9PX52-F1
#
_entry.id   AF-A0A0T9PX52-F1
#
_cell.length_a   1.000
_cell.length_b   1.000
_cell.length_c   1.000
_cell.angle_alpha   90.00
_cell.angle_beta   90.00
_cell.angle_gamma   90.00
#
_symmetry.space_group_name_H-M   'P 1'
#
loop_
_entity.id
_entity.type
_entity.pdbx_description
1 polymer ?
#
loop_
_entity_poly.entity_id
_entity_poly.type
_entity_poly.pdbx_seq_one_letter_code
_entity_poly.pdbx_strand_id
1 'polypeptide(L)'
;MEKQLPIPHIAKSIAPVIKQSSILTDLIPETLRTHCVSVRLNNAELSKLNTLRGNYAKGEWLRMASLQKLPTIVPPINLSAWKTLGEINQKLNRIALHIDSKSEDSKLTYTELFAVKRQLAELRQNLLSADIWSNPDEGNAENQTW
;
A
#
# COMPACT_ATOMS: atom_id res chain seq x y z
N MET A 1 -49.63 17.13 53.47
CA MET A 1 -48.30 16.66 53.02
C MET A 1 -48.36 15.15 52.89
N GLU A 2 -48.88 14.64 51.77
CA GLU A 2 -48.91 13.21 51.49
C GLU A 2 -47.52 12.74 51.05
N LYS A 3 -46.96 11.77 51.77
CA LYS A 3 -45.70 11.10 51.43
C LYS A 3 -46.01 9.98 50.43
N GLN A 4 -45.60 10.14 49.17
CA GLN A 4 -45.60 9.03 48.22
C GLN A 4 -44.50 8.03 48.58
N LEU A 5 -44.86 6.75 48.67
CA LEU A 5 -43.92 5.62 48.77
C LEU A 5 -43.44 5.25 47.35
N PRO A 6 -42.17 4.84 47.16
CA PRO A 6 -41.63 4.59 45.82
C PRO A 6 -42.05 3.23 45.26
N ILE A 7 -42.36 3.23 43.96
CA ILE A 7 -42.69 2.08 43.13
C ILE A 7 -41.43 1.22 42.90
N PRO A 8 -41.47 -0.12 43.04
CA PRO A 8 -40.31 -0.96 42.77
C PRO A 8 -40.08 -1.09 41.26
N HIS A 9 -38.99 -0.51 40.75
CA HIS A 9 -38.58 -0.70 39.37
C HIS A 9 -37.79 -2.02 39.25
N ILE A 10 -38.42 -3.06 38.69
CA ILE A 10 -37.77 -4.33 38.37
C ILE A 10 -36.84 -4.09 37.18
N ALA A 11 -35.55 -3.91 37.46
CA ALA A 11 -34.52 -3.94 36.43
C ALA A 11 -34.22 -5.40 36.08
N LYS A 12 -34.64 -5.83 34.88
CA LYS A 12 -34.24 -7.11 34.29
C LYS A 12 -32.73 -7.07 34.06
N SER A 13 -31.97 -7.75 34.92
CA SER A 13 -30.55 -8.02 34.69
C SER A 13 -30.42 -8.95 33.48
N ILE A 14 -30.02 -8.39 32.34
CA ILE A 14 -29.56 -9.16 31.19
C ILE A 14 -28.07 -9.37 31.42
N ALA A 15 -27.72 -10.43 32.17
CA ALA A 15 -26.36 -10.92 32.19
C ALA A 15 -25.99 -11.42 30.78
N PRO A 16 -24.83 -11.06 30.20
CA PRO A 16 -24.40 -11.69 28.98
C PRO A 16 -23.91 -13.10 29.36
N VAL A 17 -24.63 -14.12 28.91
CA VAL A 17 -24.15 -15.50 28.93
C VAL A 17 -23.04 -15.61 27.89
N ILE A 18 -21.82 -15.27 28.31
CA ILE A 18 -20.62 -15.56 27.55
C ILE A 18 -20.35 -17.06 27.75
N LYS A 19 -20.75 -17.87 26.77
CA LYS A 19 -20.25 -19.24 26.62
C LYS A 19 -18.73 -19.17 26.59
N GLN A 20 -18.10 -19.64 27.66
CA GLN A 20 -16.65 -19.80 27.75
C GLN A 20 -16.21 -20.82 26.67
N SER A 21 -15.64 -20.35 25.56
CA SER A 21 -14.81 -21.20 24.72
C SER A 21 -13.45 -21.33 25.40
N SER A 22 -13.32 -22.35 26.24
CA SER A 22 -12.13 -22.65 27.04
C SER A 22 -10.92 -23.15 26.21
N ILE A 23 -10.80 -22.75 24.95
CA ILE A 23 -9.70 -23.15 24.04
C ILE A 23 -8.83 -21.96 23.63
N LEU A 24 -9.26 -20.72 23.88
CA LEU A 24 -8.45 -19.54 23.58
C LEU A 24 -7.67 -18.99 24.77
N THR A 25 -7.81 -19.55 25.98
CA THR A 25 -7.28 -18.93 27.21
C THR A 25 -5.77 -19.03 27.40
N ASP A 26 -5.09 -19.99 26.76
CA ASP A 26 -3.68 -20.27 27.05
C ASP A 26 -2.67 -19.56 26.12
N LEU A 27 -3.12 -18.87 25.06
CA LEU A 27 -2.25 -18.13 24.13
C LEU A 27 -2.26 -16.61 24.36
N ILE A 28 -3.02 -16.13 25.34
CA ILE A 28 -3.34 -14.71 25.51
C ILE A 28 -2.28 -13.89 26.28
N PRO A 29 -1.58 -14.38 27.33
CA PRO A 29 -0.80 -13.47 28.17
C PRO A 29 0.39 -12.82 27.43
N GLU A 30 1.03 -13.53 26.50
CA GLU A 30 2.20 -13.02 25.78
C GLU A 30 1.85 -11.98 24.68
N THR A 31 0.60 -11.94 24.21
CA THR A 31 0.18 -10.97 23.17
C THR A 31 -0.43 -9.69 23.75
N LEU A 32 -0.81 -9.72 25.04
CA LEU A 32 -1.35 -8.55 25.74
C LEU A 32 -0.25 -7.54 26.09
N ARG A 33 -0.59 -6.26 25.97
CA ARG A 33 0.32 -5.15 26.25
C ARG A 33 0.20 -4.76 27.72
N THR A 34 0.95 -5.44 28.58
CA THR A 34 0.88 -5.28 30.04
C THR A 34 1.96 -4.36 30.62
N HIS A 35 3.06 -4.13 29.88
CA HIS A 35 4.17 -3.28 30.33
C HIS A 35 3.93 -1.81 29.96
N CYS A 36 3.99 -0.91 30.96
CA CYS A 36 3.84 0.53 30.78
C CYS A 36 5.21 1.22 30.77
N VAL A 37 5.41 2.13 29.82
CA VAL A 37 6.57 3.04 29.76
C VAL A 37 6.04 4.46 29.87
N SER A 38 6.57 5.26 30.81
CA SER A 38 6.19 6.67 31.00
C SER A 38 7.40 7.58 30.82
N VAL A 39 7.21 8.69 30.09
CA VAL A 39 8.23 9.69 29.78
C VAL A 39 7.59 11.07 29.92
N ARG A 40 8.35 12.04 30.44
CA ARG A 40 7.92 13.44 30.52
C ARG A 40 8.49 14.20 29.32
N LEU A 41 7.66 15.01 28.68
CA LEU A 41 8.04 15.86 27.55
C LEU A 41 7.91 17.33 27.96
N ASN A 42 8.81 18.17 27.44
CA ASN A 42 8.63 19.62 27.51
C ASN A 42 7.62 20.11 26.46
N ASN A 43 7.31 21.40 26.48
CA ASN A 43 6.25 21.94 25.61
C ASN A 43 6.61 21.88 24.11
N ALA A 44 7.89 22.06 23.75
CA ALA A 44 8.35 21.98 22.37
C ALA A 44 8.29 20.55 21.84
N GLU A 45 8.71 19.58 22.64
CA GLU A 45 8.64 18.15 22.34
C GLU A 45 7.19 17.67 22.20
N LEU A 46 6.29 18.12 23.08
CA LEU A 46 4.87 17.79 23.01
C LEU A 46 4.23 18.35 21.73
N SER A 47 4.57 19.58 21.34
CA SER A 47 4.10 20.19 20.09
C SER A 47 4.55 19.37 18.88
N LYS A 48 5.84 19.01 18.82
CA LYS A 48 6.40 18.16 17.76
C LYS A 48 5.68 16.80 17.68
N LEU A 49 5.43 16.15 18.82
CA LEU A 49 4.70 14.88 18.87
C LEU A 49 3.29 15.02 18.28
N ASN A 50 2.55 16.07 18.66
CA ASN A 50 1.18 16.26 18.15
C ASN A 50 1.15 16.47 16.64
N THR A 51 2.13 17.17 16.07
CA THR A 51 2.28 17.36 14.63
C THR A 51 2.58 16.03 13.91
N LEU A 52 3.55 15.26 14.42
CA LEU A 52 3.96 14.00 13.77
C LEU A 52 2.91 12.89 13.91
N ARG A 53 2.13 12.91 14.99
CA ARG A 53 1.09 11.92 15.27
C ARG A 53 -0.10 12.00 14.33
N GLY A 54 -0.44 13.20 13.84
CA GLY A 54 -1.69 13.42 13.12
C GLY A 54 -2.90 12.95 13.92
N ASN A 55 -3.66 12.01 13.35
CA ASN A 55 -4.93 11.53 13.90
C ASN A 55 -4.82 10.36 14.89
N TYR A 56 -3.67 9.69 14.99
CA TYR A 56 -3.47 8.52 15.86
C TYR A 56 -3.47 8.87 17.34
N ALA A 57 -3.79 7.97 18.28
CA ALA A 57 -3.62 8.26 19.72
C ALA A 57 -2.13 8.41 20.11
N LYS A 58 -1.81 9.18 21.17
CA LYS A 58 -0.40 9.46 21.56
C LYS A 58 0.40 8.17 21.83
N GLY A 59 -0.15 7.27 22.64
CA GLY A 59 0.50 6.00 22.99
C GLY A 59 0.58 5.02 21.82
N GLU A 60 -0.44 4.99 20.98
CA GLU A 60 -0.45 4.17 19.76
C GLU A 60 0.65 4.61 18.81
N TRP A 61 0.74 5.91 18.52
CA TRP A 61 1.74 6.47 17.62
C TRP A 61 3.17 6.29 18.16
N LEU A 62 3.40 6.55 19.45
CA LEU A 62 4.71 6.32 20.08
C LEU A 62 5.15 4.86 19.98
N ARG A 63 4.21 3.92 20.15
CA ARG A 63 4.49 2.50 19.99
C ARG A 63 4.83 2.14 18.56
N MET A 64 4.09 2.67 17.57
CA MET A 64 4.41 2.44 16.16
C MET A 64 5.75 3.04 15.76
N ALA A 65 6.06 4.25 16.24
CA ALA A 65 7.33 4.93 16.01
C ALA A 65 8.50 4.16 16.63
N SER A 66 8.38 3.71 17.88
CA SER A 66 9.41 2.93 18.58
C SER A 66 9.67 1.58 17.94
N LEU A 67 8.62 0.89 17.45
CA LEU A 67 8.74 -0.41 16.81
C LEU A 67 9.06 -0.32 15.30
N GLN A 68 9.30 0.88 14.77
CA GLN A 68 9.51 1.12 13.33
C GLN A 68 8.38 0.54 12.44
N LYS A 69 7.17 0.45 12.99
CA LYS A 69 5.95 -0.01 12.31
C LYS A 69 5.10 1.15 11.80
N LEU A 70 5.72 2.32 11.59
CA LEU A 70 5.03 3.40 10.90
C LEU A 70 4.76 2.94 9.47
N PRO A 71 3.58 3.24 8.89
CA PRO A 71 3.37 2.98 7.48
C PRO A 71 4.53 3.63 6.73
N THR A 72 5.30 2.82 5.99
CA THR A 72 6.44 3.30 5.22
C THR A 72 5.91 4.39 4.29
N ILE A 73 6.24 5.64 4.60
CA ILE A 73 5.96 6.75 3.70
C ILE A 73 6.80 6.46 2.47
N VAL A 74 6.14 6.01 1.40
CA VAL A 74 6.80 5.78 0.12
C VAL A 74 7.45 7.11 -0.27
N PRO A 75 8.79 7.15 -0.43
CA PRO A 75 9.46 8.38 -0.82
C PRO A 75 8.80 8.96 -2.08
N PRO A 76 8.58 10.28 -2.17
CA PRO A 76 7.93 10.88 -3.33
C PRO A 76 8.60 10.53 -4.66
N ILE A 77 9.93 10.34 -4.66
CA ILE A 77 10.71 9.88 -5.82
C ILE A 77 10.28 8.50 -6.33
N ASN A 78 9.83 7.61 -5.43
CA ASN A 78 9.36 6.29 -5.84
C ASN A 78 7.98 6.39 -6.48
N LEU A 79 7.11 7.33 -6.06
CA LEU A 79 5.77 7.47 -6.63
C LEU A 79 5.80 7.82 -8.12
N SER A 80 6.70 8.72 -8.54
CA SER A 80 6.86 9.04 -9.96
C SER A 80 7.40 7.85 -10.75
N ALA A 81 8.38 7.12 -10.21
CA ALA A 81 8.95 5.92 -10.84
C ALA A 81 7.93 4.78 -10.97
N TRP A 82 7.07 4.57 -9.97
CA TRP A 82 5.98 3.59 -10.05
C TRP A 82 4.94 3.97 -11.09
N LYS A 83 4.65 5.27 -11.24
CA LYS A 83 3.73 5.77 -12.26
C LYS A 83 4.25 5.54 -13.67
N THR A 84 5.52 5.89 -13.94
CA THR A 84 6.14 5.67 -15.25
C THR A 84 6.20 4.17 -15.59
N LEU A 85 6.56 3.32 -14.63
CA LEU A 85 6.55 1.88 -14.81
C LEU A 85 5.14 1.33 -15.13
N GLY A 86 4.11 1.87 -14.48
CA GLY A 86 2.71 1.53 -14.75
C GLY A 86 2.27 1.89 -16.18
N GLU A 87 2.67 3.07 -16.67
CA GLU A 87 2.37 3.50 -18.04
C GLU A 87 3.02 2.59 -19.09
N ILE A 88 4.28 2.16 -18.87
CA ILE A 88 4.98 1.21 -19.76
C ILE A 88 4.27 -0.15 -19.76
N ASN A 89 3.87 -0.65 -18.59
CA ASN A 89 3.16 -1.92 -18.47
C ASN A 89 1.82 -1.90 -19.24
N GLN A 90 1.09 -0.79 -19.18
CA GLN A 90 -0.13 -0.63 -19.98
C GLN A 90 0.14 -0.67 -21.49
N LYS A 91 1.20 0.00 -21.97
CA LYS A 91 1.59 -0.03 -23.38
C LYS A 91 1.99 -1.44 -23.81
N LEU A 92 2.74 -2.16 -22.99
CA LEU A 92 3.16 -3.54 -23.26
C LEU A 92 1.95 -4.50 -23.28
N ASN A 93 1.04 -4.38 -22.33
CA ASN A 93 -0.19 -5.19 -22.31
C ASN A 93 -1.08 -4.94 -23.54
N ARG A 94 -1.13 -3.70 -24.07
CA ARG A 94 -1.83 -3.44 -25.34
C ARG A 94 -1.19 -4.14 -26.52
N ILE A 95 0.14 -4.23 -26.56
CA ILE A 95 0.85 -4.98 -27.60
C ILE A 95 0.61 -6.48 -27.44
N ALA A 96 0.69 -7.01 -26.22
CA ALA A 96 0.40 -8.42 -25.94
C ALA A 96 -1.02 -8.80 -26.37
N LEU A 97 -2.03 -8.02 -25.96
CA LEU A 97 -3.41 -8.22 -26.39
C LEU A 97 -3.59 -8.15 -27.91
N HIS A 98 -2.88 -7.24 -28.58
CA HIS A 98 -2.93 -7.12 -30.03
C HIS A 98 -2.35 -8.37 -30.72
N ILE A 99 -1.24 -8.91 -30.20
CA ILE A 99 -0.62 -10.15 -30.68
C ILE A 99 -1.52 -11.36 -30.39
N ASP A 100 -2.09 -11.45 -29.20
CA ASP A 100 -2.99 -12.55 -28.81
C ASP A 100 -4.29 -12.55 -29.62
N SER A 101 -4.74 -11.38 -30.07
CA SER A 101 -5.93 -11.24 -30.92
C SER A 101 -5.70 -11.59 -32.40
N LYS A 102 -4.44 -11.82 -32.81
CA LYS A 102 -4.09 -12.18 -34.19
C LYS A 102 -4.40 -13.66 -34.43
N SER A 103 -4.93 -13.97 -35.63
CA SER A 103 -5.20 -15.35 -36.03
C SER A 103 -3.90 -16.15 -36.22
N GLU A 104 -3.97 -17.46 -35.98
CA GLU A 104 -2.84 -18.42 -35.98
C GLU A 104 -1.97 -18.36 -37.26
N ASP A 105 -2.55 -17.94 -38.39
CA ASP A 105 -1.88 -17.88 -39.69
C ASP A 105 -1.20 -16.54 -40.02
N SER A 106 -1.38 -15.51 -39.20
CA SER A 106 -0.83 -14.19 -39.49
C SER A 106 0.56 -13.98 -38.87
N LYS A 107 1.57 -13.79 -39.72
CA LYS A 107 2.93 -13.48 -39.26
C LYS A 107 2.94 -12.13 -38.54
N LEU A 108 3.78 -12.03 -37.50
CA LEU A 108 4.03 -10.77 -36.81
C LEU A 108 4.63 -9.76 -37.81
N THR A 109 4.01 -8.59 -37.94
CA THR A 109 4.46 -7.55 -38.87
C THR A 109 5.74 -6.90 -38.35
N TYR A 110 6.64 -6.43 -39.22
CA TYR A 110 7.86 -5.73 -38.81
C TYR A 110 7.60 -4.54 -37.87
N THR A 111 6.47 -3.86 -38.06
CA THR A 111 5.98 -2.77 -37.21
C THR A 111 5.60 -3.20 -35.79
N GLU A 112 5.02 -4.38 -35.63
CA GLU A 112 4.68 -4.95 -34.31
C GLU A 112 5.95 -5.36 -33.56
N LEU A 113 6.90 -5.99 -34.26
CA LEU A 113 8.20 -6.34 -33.70
C LEU A 113 8.98 -5.09 -33.26
N PHE A 114 8.92 -4.02 -34.04
CA PHE A 114 9.51 -2.74 -33.70
C PHE A 114 8.84 -2.11 -32.47
N ALA A 115 7.50 -2.14 -32.38
CA ALA A 115 6.76 -1.64 -31.22
C ALA A 115 7.15 -2.38 -29.92
N VAL A 116 7.29 -3.71 -29.97
CA VAL A 116 7.77 -4.52 -28.83
C VAL A 116 9.19 -4.11 -28.44
N LYS A 117 10.12 -4.07 -29.41
CA LYS A 117 11.52 -3.69 -29.17
C LYS A 117 11.63 -2.30 -28.53
N ARG A 118 10.82 -1.34 -29.00
CA ARG A 118 10.77 0.03 -28.45
C ARG A 118 10.28 0.04 -27.00
N GLN A 119 9.18 -0.64 -26.69
CA GLN A 119 8.66 -0.69 -25.31
C GLN A 119 9.63 -1.39 -24.36
N LEU A 120 10.31 -2.45 -24.81
CA LEU A 120 11.34 -3.14 -24.02
C LEU A 120 12.55 -2.23 -23.74
N ALA A 121 12.96 -1.42 -24.73
CA ALA A 121 14.04 -0.44 -24.56
C ALA A 121 13.65 0.66 -23.57
N GLU A 122 12.42 1.19 -23.66
CA GLU A 122 11.86 2.18 -22.73
C GLU A 122 11.78 1.63 -21.29
N LEU A 123 11.35 0.37 -21.14
CA LEU A 123 11.35 -0.32 -19.84
C LEU A 123 12.76 -0.46 -19.27
N ARG A 124 13.71 -0.92 -20.10
CA ARG A 124 15.10 -1.10 -19.70
C ARG A 124 15.74 0.21 -19.23
N GLN A 125 15.48 1.30 -19.94
CA GLN A 125 15.99 2.63 -19.57
C GLN A 125 15.43 3.10 -18.23
N ASN A 126 14.12 2.94 -18.03
CA ASN A 126 13.46 3.34 -16.79
C ASN A 126 13.87 2.48 -15.57
N LEU A 127 14.23 1.21 -15.77
CA LEU A 127 14.69 0.34 -14.69
C LEU A 127 16.18 0.52 -14.36
N LEU A 128 17.02 0.79 -15.36
CA LEU A 128 18.48 0.81 -15.18
C LEU A 128 19.05 2.22 -15.02
N SER A 129 18.25 3.29 -15.15
CA SER A 129 18.75 4.68 -15.19
C SER A 129 19.91 4.81 -16.18
N ALA A 130 19.83 4.10 -17.32
CA ALA A 130 20.98 3.81 -18.16
C ALA A 130 21.26 4.91 -19.18
N ASP A 131 21.51 6.12 -18.66
CA ASP A 131 22.14 7.21 -19.40
C ASP A 131 23.64 6.97 -19.61
N ILE A 132 24.05 5.70 -19.68
CA ILE A 132 25.45 5.30 -19.81
C ILE A 132 25.78 4.88 -21.25
N TRP A 133 24.84 4.40 -22.09
CA TRP A 133 25.28 3.87 -23.41
C TRP A 133 24.35 3.78 -24.64
N SER A 134 23.19 4.41 -24.76
CA SER A 134 22.44 4.22 -26.03
C SER A 134 21.52 5.38 -26.42
N ASN A 135 21.92 6.14 -27.44
CA ASN A 135 20.95 6.84 -28.27
C ASN A 135 20.02 5.79 -28.91
N PRO A 136 18.70 6.00 -28.91
CA PRO A 136 17.80 5.16 -29.69
C PRO A 136 18.10 5.41 -31.17
N ASP A 137 18.83 4.50 -31.80
CA ASP A 137 18.99 4.49 -33.25
C ASP A 137 17.64 4.05 -33.84
N GLU A 138 16.84 5.03 -34.24
CA GLU A 138 15.53 4.85 -34.89
C GLU A 138 15.76 4.35 -36.32
N GLY A 139 16.17 3.09 -36.44
CA GLY A 139 16.26 2.40 -37.73
C GLY A 139 14.90 2.42 -38.43
N ASN A 140 14.92 2.88 -39.69
CA ASN A 140 13.75 3.19 -40.52
C ASN A 140 12.66 2.10 -40.45
N ALA A 141 11.46 2.48 -40.03
CA ALA A 141 10.28 1.60 -39.90
C ALA A 141 9.47 1.51 -41.21
N GLU A 142 10.14 1.51 -42.36
CA GLU A 142 9.47 1.44 -43.66
C GLU A 142 9.41 0.00 -44.16
N ASN A 143 8.18 -0.47 -44.41
CA ASN A 143 7.96 -1.71 -45.16
C ASN A 143 8.31 -1.45 -46.63
N GLN A 144 9.49 -1.90 -47.06
CA GLN A 144 9.83 -1.91 -48.48
C GLN A 144 9.08 -3.04 -49.19
N THR A 145 8.09 -2.66 -50.00
CA THR A 145 7.41 -3.55 -50.94
C THR A 145 8.26 -3.69 -52.20
N TRP A 146 8.68 -4.92 -52.53
CA TRP A 146 9.20 -5.27 -53.86
C TRP A 146 8.05 -5.80 -54.73
#